data_AF-A0A7J6PRV0-F1
#
_entry.id   AF-A0A7J6PRV0-F1
#
_cell.length_a   1.000
_cell.length_b   1.000
_cell.length_c   1.000
_cell.angle_alpha   90.00
_cell.angle_beta   90.00
_cell.angle_gamma   90.00
#
_symmetry.space_group_name_H-M   'P 1'
#
loop_
_entity.id
_entity.type
_entity.pdbx_description
1 polymer ?
#
loop_
_entity_poly.entity_id
_entity_poly.type
_entity_poly.pdbx_seq_one_letter_code
_entity_poly.pdbx_strand_id
1 'polypeptide(L)'
;AVRVKRDMNTFTIHYPSEDDVRNRWLMQQSVGVHEISKRLDNIDFTPDLVRIGRVGVSMKASTTREVRIGIETLADRVHWISLDCRHIENDIPRILHLYQAALARRKDFDDRYRKEVHDCNGDEVQLMQLHQPARLFIRVSVNQNDDAREELARKIAEDDNNIEGIVINGAVYNKDNNETISGRETRPFINECVGKWYKELKGKVPIIASGGVMRGHDALDLIEHGASVIQ
;
A
#
# COMPACT_ATOMS: atom_id res chain seq x y z
N ALA A 1 16.79 -8.53 -27.49
CA ALA A 1 17.68 -7.35 -27.39
C ALA A 1 17.30 -6.56 -26.13
N VAL A 2 18.20 -6.50 -25.15
CA VAL A 2 17.99 -5.77 -23.89
C VAL A 2 18.07 -4.27 -24.18
N ARG A 3 16.98 -3.52 -24.01
CA ARG A 3 17.00 -2.06 -24.07
C ARG A 3 17.48 -1.53 -22.72
N VAL A 4 18.77 -1.28 -22.60
CA VAL A 4 19.34 -0.57 -21.45
C VAL A 4 19.25 0.94 -21.74
N LYS A 5 18.36 1.65 -21.04
CA LYS A 5 18.41 3.12 -21.00
C LYS A 5 19.43 3.49 -19.93
N ARG A 6 20.67 3.80 -20.33
CA ARG A 6 21.75 4.19 -19.42
C ARG A 6 21.58 5.65 -19.02
N ASP A 7 20.99 5.88 -17.85
CA ASP A 7 21.35 7.00 -16.97
C ASP A 7 22.09 6.38 -15.77
N MET A 8 23.33 6.81 -15.51
CA MET A 8 24.31 6.06 -14.71
C MET A 8 23.97 5.86 -13.21
N ASN A 9 22.79 6.28 -12.72
CA ASN A 9 22.37 6.12 -11.33
C ASN A 9 21.03 5.38 -11.14
N THR A 10 20.27 5.10 -12.19
CA THR A 10 18.97 4.40 -12.09
C THR A 10 18.71 3.62 -13.37
N PHE A 11 18.39 2.33 -13.24
CA PHE A 11 17.98 1.51 -14.37
C PHE A 11 16.90 0.51 -13.97
N THR A 12 16.06 0.16 -14.94
CA THR A 12 15.21 -1.02 -14.93
C THR A 12 15.71 -1.92 -16.05
N ILE A 13 16.06 -3.16 -15.74
CA ILE A 13 16.34 -4.19 -16.73
C ILE A 13 15.21 -5.22 -16.64
N HIS A 14 14.49 -5.36 -17.76
CA HIS A 14 13.54 -6.44 -17.95
C HIS A 14 14.28 -7.65 -18.49
N TYR A 15 14.06 -8.82 -17.91
CA TYR A 15 14.56 -10.10 -18.39
C TYR A 15 13.37 -10.89 -18.94
N PRO A 16 13.02 -10.73 -20.22
CA PRO A 16 11.77 -11.27 -20.78
C PRO A 16 11.72 -12.79 -20.80
N SER A 17 12.88 -13.46 -20.78
CA SER A 17 12.97 -14.93 -20.68
C SER A 17 12.70 -15.46 -19.28
N GLU A 18 12.78 -14.60 -18.26
CA GLU A 18 12.71 -14.98 -16.84
C GLU A 18 11.42 -14.45 -16.18
N ASP A 19 10.62 -13.65 -16.91
CA ASP A 19 9.48 -12.91 -16.35
C ASP A 19 9.87 -12.00 -15.16
N ASP A 20 11.11 -11.52 -15.15
CA ASP A 20 11.70 -10.78 -14.05
C ASP A 20 12.09 -9.35 -14.41
N VAL A 21 12.07 -8.52 -13.38
CA VAL A 21 12.46 -7.12 -13.43
C VAL A 21 13.46 -6.86 -12.33
N ARG A 22 14.67 -6.44 -12.73
CA ARG A 22 15.70 -5.94 -11.81
C ARG A 22 15.77 -4.43 -11.92
N ASN A 23 15.79 -3.77 -10.77
CA ASN A 23 15.85 -2.32 -10.75
C ASN A 23 16.71 -1.77 -9.61
N ARG A 24 17.25 -0.57 -9.82
CA ARG A 24 17.94 0.23 -8.79
C ARG A 24 17.18 1.52 -8.51
N TRP A 25 15.88 1.42 -8.25
CA TRP A 25 15.08 2.58 -7.89
C TRP A 25 15.22 2.90 -6.40
N LEU A 26 16.18 3.75 -6.05
CA LEU A 26 16.27 4.34 -4.71
C LEU A 26 15.24 5.48 -4.54
N MET A 27 13.95 5.28 -4.80
CA MET A 27 12.86 6.27 -4.57
C MET A 27 13.04 7.71 -5.08
N GLN A 28 14.11 8.01 -5.84
CA GLN A 28 14.50 9.38 -6.20
C GLN A 28 13.55 10.05 -7.22
N GLN A 29 12.40 9.45 -7.53
CA GLN A 29 11.46 9.97 -8.54
C GLN A 29 10.00 10.08 -8.06
N SER A 30 9.75 10.26 -6.76
CA SER A 30 8.43 10.78 -6.35
C SER A 30 8.33 12.26 -6.73
N VAL A 31 7.22 12.64 -7.37
CA VAL A 31 6.90 14.05 -7.67
C VAL A 31 6.46 14.83 -6.42
N GLY A 32 6.37 14.17 -5.28
CA GLY A 32 5.96 14.75 -4.00
C GLY A 32 4.44 14.73 -3.78
N VAL A 33 4.04 14.80 -2.51
CA VAL A 33 2.65 14.64 -2.07
C VAL A 33 1.67 15.65 -2.69
N HIS A 34 2.08 16.92 -2.83
CA HIS A 34 1.21 17.98 -3.36
C HIS A 34 0.93 17.79 -4.86
N GLU A 35 1.93 17.34 -5.62
CA GLU A 35 1.76 17.06 -7.05
C GLU A 35 0.93 15.78 -7.26
N ILE A 36 1.12 14.76 -6.40
CA ILE A 36 0.25 13.57 -6.39
C ILE A 36 -1.20 13.99 -6.10
N SER A 37 -1.44 14.85 -5.11
CA SER A 37 -2.77 15.37 -4.77
C SER A 37 -3.45 16.04 -5.97
N LYS A 38 -2.76 16.94 -6.67
CA LYS A 38 -3.27 17.56 -7.90
C LYS A 38 -3.61 16.54 -8.98
N ARG A 39 -2.81 15.48 -9.13
CA ARG A 39 -3.08 14.43 -10.12
C ARG A 39 -4.29 13.59 -9.74
N LEU A 40 -4.48 13.31 -8.45
CA LEU A 40 -5.68 12.64 -7.95
C LEU A 40 -6.94 13.45 -8.24
N ASP A 41 -6.89 14.78 -8.10
CA ASP A 41 -8.01 15.68 -8.43
C ASP A 41 -8.40 15.62 -9.92
N ASN A 42 -7.50 15.13 -10.79
CA ASN A 42 -7.72 14.98 -12.23
C ASN A 42 -8.03 13.53 -12.67
N ILE A 43 -8.14 12.58 -11.74
CA ILE A 43 -8.59 11.23 -12.09
C ILE A 43 -10.08 11.28 -12.39
N ASP A 44 -10.44 11.08 -13.66
CA ASP A 44 -11.83 10.94 -14.07
C ASP A 44 -12.38 9.59 -13.63
N PHE A 45 -13.07 9.60 -12.50
CA PHE A 45 -13.88 8.47 -12.07
C PHE A 45 -15.15 8.44 -12.92
N THR A 46 -15.03 7.92 -14.15
CA THR A 46 -16.20 7.61 -14.98
C THR A 46 -17.14 6.67 -14.21
N PRO A 47 -18.47 6.68 -14.44
CA PRO A 47 -19.42 5.86 -13.69
C PRO A 47 -19.06 4.36 -13.62
N ASP A 48 -18.43 3.82 -14.66
CA ASP A 48 -17.94 2.44 -14.68
C ASP A 48 -16.70 2.22 -13.79
N LEU A 49 -15.79 3.21 -13.75
CA LEU A 49 -14.64 3.23 -12.82
C LEU A 49 -15.06 3.48 -11.37
N VAL A 50 -16.10 4.28 -11.11
CA VAL A 50 -16.68 4.49 -9.77
C VAL A 50 -17.22 3.17 -9.21
N ARG A 51 -17.72 2.28 -10.08
CA ARG A 51 -18.37 1.04 -9.66
C ARG A 51 -17.42 -0.02 -9.12
N ILE A 52 -16.15 -0.02 -9.55
CA ILE A 52 -15.17 -1.08 -9.23
C ILE A 52 -13.76 -0.57 -8.91
N GLY A 53 -13.43 0.66 -9.28
CA GLY A 53 -12.09 1.23 -9.17
C GLY A 53 -11.81 1.74 -7.75
N ARG A 54 -10.94 1.03 -7.04
CA ARG A 54 -10.34 1.52 -5.79
C ARG A 54 -8.97 2.11 -6.09
N VAL A 55 -8.76 3.36 -5.71
CA VAL A 55 -7.46 4.04 -5.76
C VAL A 55 -6.86 4.10 -4.36
N GLY A 56 -5.62 3.67 -4.22
CA GLY A 56 -4.85 3.86 -2.99
C GLY A 56 -3.47 4.42 -3.26
N VAL A 57 -2.86 4.97 -2.22
CA VAL A 57 -1.52 5.56 -2.28
C VAL A 57 -0.59 4.86 -1.32
N SER A 58 0.58 4.46 -1.83
CA SER A 58 1.69 4.01 -1.00
C SER A 58 2.56 5.18 -0.63
N MET A 59 2.78 5.39 0.66
CA MET A 59 3.71 6.38 1.19
C MET A 59 4.92 5.70 1.81
N LYS A 60 6.10 6.23 1.54
CA LYS A 60 7.27 6.00 2.38
C LYS A 60 7.68 7.32 2.99
N ALA A 61 7.86 7.30 4.29
CA ALA A 61 8.24 8.44 5.08
C ALA A 61 9.38 8.03 6.00
N SER A 62 10.32 8.95 6.20
CA SER A 62 11.42 8.79 7.15
C SER A 62 11.09 9.45 8.48
N THR A 63 10.05 10.28 8.54
CA THR A 63 9.64 11.00 9.76
C THR A 63 8.13 10.99 9.95
N THR A 64 7.68 11.08 11.20
CA THR A 64 6.26 11.27 11.55
C THR A 64 5.67 12.55 10.99
N ARG A 65 6.49 13.59 10.76
CA ARG A 65 6.07 14.83 10.11
C ARG A 65 5.67 14.60 8.66
N GLU A 66 6.45 13.83 7.91
CA GLU A 66 6.15 13.47 6.52
C GLU A 66 4.89 12.60 6.43
N VAL A 67 4.73 11.63 7.35
CA VAL A 67 3.50 10.85 7.47
C VAL A 67 2.29 11.75 7.67
N ARG A 68 2.36 12.68 8.64
CA ARG A 68 1.28 13.63 8.90
C ARG A 68 0.90 14.42 7.66
N ILE A 69 1.89 15.03 6.99
CA ILE A 69 1.66 15.83 5.78
C ILE A 69 0.98 14.97 4.72
N GLY A 70 1.43 13.74 4.49
CA GLY A 70 0.85 12.86 3.49
C GLY A 70 -0.60 12.45 3.82
N ILE A 71 -0.87 12.07 5.06
CA ILE A 71 -2.24 11.73 5.51
C ILE A 71 -3.15 12.94 5.37
N GLU A 72 -2.75 14.11 5.88
CA GLU A 72 -3.56 15.33 5.81
C GLU A 72 -3.83 15.79 4.38
N THR A 73 -2.95 15.46 3.43
CA THR A 73 -3.08 15.86 2.02
C THR A 73 -3.86 14.85 1.18
N LEU A 74 -3.82 13.56 1.51
CA LEU A 74 -4.28 12.49 0.62
C LEU A 74 -5.44 11.65 1.16
N ALA A 75 -5.66 11.60 2.48
CA ALA A 75 -6.62 10.67 3.10
C ALA A 75 -8.09 10.92 2.74
N ASP A 76 -8.41 12.09 2.18
CA ASP A 76 -9.72 12.47 1.66
C ASP A 76 -9.88 12.17 0.15
N ARG A 77 -8.79 11.85 -0.55
CA ARG A 77 -8.75 11.64 -2.02
C ARG A 77 -8.61 10.19 -2.45
N VAL A 78 -8.39 9.28 -1.49
CA VAL A 78 -8.05 7.88 -1.77
C VAL A 78 -8.89 6.94 -0.91
N HIS A 79 -9.01 5.69 -1.37
CA HIS A 79 -9.72 4.63 -0.66
C HIS A 79 -8.83 3.97 0.40
N TRP A 80 -7.51 3.98 0.20
CA TRP A 80 -6.57 3.44 1.17
C TRP A 80 -5.19 4.10 1.08
N ILE A 81 -4.47 4.10 2.19
CA ILE A 81 -3.08 4.51 2.31
C ILE A 81 -2.29 3.32 2.84
N SER A 82 -1.19 2.92 2.15
CA SER A 82 -0.21 2.01 2.76
C SER A 82 1.02 2.76 3.20
N LEU A 83 1.41 2.61 4.45
CA LEU A 83 2.61 3.23 5.01
C LEU A 83 3.76 2.23 5.08
N ASP A 84 4.87 2.53 4.41
CA ASP A 84 6.14 1.84 4.61
C ASP A 84 6.81 2.38 5.87
N CYS A 85 6.69 1.61 6.95
CA CYS A 85 7.09 2.05 8.30
C CYS A 85 8.54 1.72 8.65
N ARG A 86 9.38 1.19 7.74
CA ARG A 86 10.72 0.66 8.05
C ARG A 86 11.67 1.61 8.82
N HIS A 87 11.41 2.91 8.80
CA HIS A 87 12.23 3.92 9.50
C HIS A 87 11.54 4.52 10.72
N ILE A 88 10.27 4.17 10.97
CA ILE A 88 9.37 4.80 11.95
C ILE A 88 8.51 3.76 12.68
N GLU A 89 8.95 2.50 12.74
CA GLU A 89 8.21 1.38 13.37
C GLU A 89 7.92 1.61 14.86
N ASN A 90 8.79 2.38 15.53
CA ASN A 90 8.61 2.78 16.92
C ASN A 90 7.58 3.90 17.10
N ASP A 91 7.24 4.60 16.02
CA ASP A 91 6.29 5.71 16.02
C ASP A 91 4.88 5.28 15.59
N ILE A 92 4.61 3.98 15.39
CA ILE A 92 3.28 3.48 14.96
C ILE A 92 2.14 4.05 15.82
N PRO A 93 2.19 4.00 17.17
CA PRO A 93 1.11 4.58 17.99
C PRO A 93 0.87 6.06 17.69
N ARG A 94 1.94 6.84 17.45
CA ARG A 94 1.84 8.25 17.09
C ARG A 94 1.28 8.45 15.69
N ILE A 95 1.65 7.60 14.73
CA ILE A 95 1.11 7.61 13.37
C ILE A 95 -0.39 7.33 13.38
N LEU A 96 -0.83 6.36 14.19
CA LEU A 96 -2.24 6.03 14.35
C LEU A 96 -3.04 7.18 14.93
N HIS A 97 -2.48 7.86 15.95
CA HIS A 97 -3.10 9.07 16.49
C HIS A 97 -3.24 10.18 15.44
N LEU A 98 -2.21 10.41 14.61
CA LEU A 98 -2.25 11.38 13.51
C LEU A 98 -3.30 11.02 12.46
N TYR A 99 -3.38 9.72 12.12
CA TYR A 99 -4.38 9.19 11.19
C TYR A 99 -5.80 9.39 11.72
N GLN A 100 -6.06 9.01 12.97
CA GLN A 100 -7.36 9.22 13.63
C GLN A 100 -7.75 10.70 13.69
N ALA A 101 -6.80 11.59 14.00
CA ALA A 101 -7.04 13.04 14.00
C ALA A 101 -7.38 13.58 12.60
N ALA A 102 -6.78 13.02 11.55
CA ALA A 102 -7.12 13.38 10.17
C ALA A 102 -8.51 12.87 9.78
N LEU A 103 -8.87 11.64 10.17
CA LEU A 103 -10.21 11.10 9.93
C LEU A 103 -11.29 11.90 10.67
N ALA A 104 -11.04 12.34 11.91
CA ALA A 104 -11.99 13.11 12.69
C ALA A 104 -12.34 14.45 12.02
N ARG A 105 -11.36 15.14 11.42
CA ARG A 105 -11.58 16.38 10.65
C ARG A 105 -12.43 16.16 9.39
N ARG A 106 -12.44 14.95 8.83
CA ARG A 106 -13.25 14.60 7.66
C ARG A 106 -14.73 14.41 8.01
N LYS A 107 -15.05 13.98 9.23
CA LYS A 107 -16.46 13.79 9.66
C LYS A 107 -17.27 15.09 9.53
N ASP A 108 -16.66 16.23 9.83
CA ASP A 108 -17.26 17.57 9.65
C ASP A 108 -17.48 17.95 8.17
N PHE A 109 -16.75 17.33 7.24
CA PHE A 109 -16.94 17.49 5.80
C PHE A 109 -18.09 16.61 5.29
N ASP A 110 -18.12 15.33 5.69
CA ASP A 110 -19.17 14.39 5.30
C ASP A 110 -20.57 14.84 5.79
N ASP A 111 -20.66 15.43 6.98
CA ASP A 111 -21.94 15.96 7.51
C ASP A 111 -22.46 17.17 6.73
N ARG A 112 -21.56 18.01 6.18
CA ARG A 112 -21.91 19.11 5.28
C ARG A 112 -22.33 18.60 3.90
N TYR A 113 -21.60 17.64 3.36
CA TYR A 113 -21.85 17.09 2.03
C TYR A 113 -23.11 16.23 1.97
N ARG A 114 -23.38 15.40 2.99
CA ARG A 114 -24.65 14.65 3.10
C ARG A 114 -25.86 15.58 3.08
N LYS A 115 -25.74 16.78 3.64
CA LYS A 115 -26.81 17.78 3.63
C LYS A 115 -27.05 18.36 2.23
N GLU A 116 -26.01 18.49 1.40
CA GLU A 116 -26.11 18.98 0.01
C GLU A 116 -26.54 17.88 -0.97
N VAL A 117 -26.18 16.62 -0.73
CA VAL A 117 -26.53 15.47 -1.60
C VAL A 117 -27.95 14.97 -1.37
N HIS A 118 -28.53 15.16 -0.18
CA HIS A 118 -29.91 14.77 0.12
C HIS A 118 -30.95 15.46 -0.80
N ASP A 119 -30.56 16.49 -1.54
CA ASP A 119 -31.39 17.17 -2.54
C ASP A 119 -31.33 16.55 -3.95
N CYS A 120 -30.51 15.50 -4.18
CA CYS A 120 -30.30 14.86 -5.49
C CYS A 120 -30.68 13.36 -5.46
N ASN A 121 -31.81 13.00 -6.10
CA ASN A 121 -32.32 11.63 -6.18
C ASN A 121 -31.43 10.71 -7.05
N GLY A 122 -30.82 9.68 -6.45
CA GLY A 122 -30.48 8.41 -7.15
C GLY A 122 -29.01 7.95 -7.19
N ASP A 123 -28.04 8.85 -7.05
CA ASP A 123 -26.59 8.53 -7.13
C ASP A 123 -25.93 8.22 -5.76
N GLU A 124 -26.73 8.16 -4.69
CA GLU A 124 -26.30 8.09 -3.29
C GLU A 124 -25.32 6.94 -2.98
N VAL A 125 -25.52 5.75 -3.55
CA VAL A 125 -24.68 4.57 -3.24
C VAL A 125 -23.28 4.68 -3.88
N GLN A 126 -23.17 5.37 -5.02
CA GLN A 126 -21.91 5.49 -5.78
C GLN A 126 -21.03 6.59 -5.19
N LEU A 127 -21.63 7.73 -4.81
CA LEU A 127 -20.92 8.79 -4.11
C LEU A 127 -20.49 8.35 -2.70
N MET A 128 -21.31 7.62 -1.95
CA MET A 128 -20.95 7.15 -0.59
C MET A 128 -19.69 6.28 -0.54
N GLN A 129 -19.33 5.58 -1.62
CA GLN A 129 -18.12 4.74 -1.65
C GLN A 129 -16.81 5.54 -1.77
N LEU A 130 -16.85 6.74 -2.33
CA LEU A 130 -15.71 7.68 -2.36
C LEU A 130 -15.53 8.42 -1.03
N HIS A 131 -16.58 8.45 -0.20
CA HIS A 131 -16.61 9.24 1.05
C HIS A 131 -16.25 8.43 2.30
N GLN A 132 -15.92 7.14 2.18
CA GLN A 132 -15.38 6.40 3.32
C GLN A 132 -13.97 6.88 3.67
N PRO A 133 -13.62 6.96 4.98
CA PRO A 133 -12.26 7.26 5.42
C PRO A 133 -11.26 6.31 4.74
N ALA A 134 -10.17 6.87 4.19
CA ALA A 134 -9.15 6.07 3.52
C ALA A 134 -8.60 5.02 4.48
N ARG A 135 -8.74 3.74 4.17
CA ARG A 135 -8.26 2.63 5.03
C ARG A 135 -6.74 2.67 5.20
N LEU A 136 -6.26 2.39 6.41
CA LEU A 136 -4.83 2.38 6.70
C LEU A 136 -4.25 0.97 6.62
N PHE A 137 -3.24 0.79 5.77
CA PHE A 137 -2.46 -0.44 5.67
C PHE A 137 -1.01 -0.20 6.07
N ILE A 138 -0.36 -1.21 6.63
CA ILE A 138 1.10 -1.19 6.86
C ILE A 138 1.80 -1.96 5.76
N ARG A 139 2.72 -1.31 5.05
CA ARG A 139 3.53 -1.95 4.01
C ARG A 139 4.78 -2.55 4.63
N VAL A 140 5.00 -3.82 4.35
CA VAL A 140 6.13 -4.61 4.84
C VAL A 140 6.89 -5.24 3.68
N SER A 141 8.10 -5.72 3.96
CA SER A 141 9.02 -6.26 2.94
C SER A 141 9.34 -7.71 3.24
N VAL A 142 9.50 -8.53 2.19
CA VAL A 142 10.02 -9.91 2.32
C VAL A 142 11.43 -9.98 2.92
N ASN A 143 12.15 -8.86 2.95
CA ASN A 143 13.51 -8.77 3.50
C ASN A 143 13.53 -8.41 5.00
N GLN A 144 12.38 -8.28 5.65
CA GLN A 144 12.29 -7.98 7.08
C GLN A 144 12.73 -9.21 7.90
N ASN A 145 13.57 -9.00 8.91
CA ASN A 145 14.02 -10.08 9.78
C ASN A 145 12.88 -10.56 10.71
N ASP A 146 13.04 -11.76 11.28
CA ASP A 146 12.00 -12.39 12.10
C ASP A 146 11.67 -11.56 13.35
N ASP A 147 12.67 -11.06 14.08
CA ASP A 147 12.44 -10.28 15.31
C ASP A 147 11.63 -8.99 15.07
N ALA A 148 12.00 -8.21 14.04
CA ALA A 148 11.29 -6.99 13.67
C ALA A 148 9.89 -7.31 13.13
N ARG A 149 9.72 -8.44 12.45
CA ARG A 149 8.42 -8.89 11.97
C ARG A 149 7.49 -9.21 13.15
N GLU A 150 7.95 -10.02 14.10
CA GLU A 150 7.18 -10.40 15.28
C GLU A 150 6.82 -9.18 16.15
N GLU A 151 7.76 -8.25 16.33
CA GLU A 151 7.48 -7.00 17.04
C GLU A 151 6.40 -6.17 16.34
N LEU A 152 6.51 -6.00 15.02
CA LEU A 152 5.55 -5.25 14.24
C LEU A 152 4.18 -5.95 14.19
N ALA A 153 4.14 -7.28 14.07
CA ALA A 153 2.90 -8.06 14.09
C ALA A 153 2.15 -7.87 15.41
N ARG A 154 2.85 -7.85 16.55
CA ARG A 154 2.25 -7.56 17.84
C ARG A 154 1.64 -6.16 17.89
N LYS A 155 2.35 -5.13 17.40
CA LYS A 155 1.81 -3.77 17.31
C LYS A 155 0.59 -3.71 16.38
N ILE A 156 0.60 -4.43 15.26
CA ILE A 156 -0.53 -4.41 14.32
C ILE A 156 -1.76 -5.13 14.89
N ALA A 157 -1.55 -6.23 15.64
CA ALA A 157 -2.63 -7.06 16.16
C ALA A 157 -3.29 -6.52 17.44
N GLU A 158 -2.86 -5.37 17.96
CA GLU A 158 -3.54 -4.67 19.03
C GLU A 158 -4.90 -4.13 18.53
N ASP A 159 -5.99 -4.52 19.21
CA ASP A 159 -7.37 -4.32 18.74
C ASP A 159 -7.75 -2.83 18.54
N ASP A 160 -7.04 -1.89 19.18
CA ASP A 160 -7.35 -0.45 19.14
C ASP A 160 -6.67 0.30 17.96
N ASN A 161 -5.93 -0.41 17.10
CA ASN A 161 -4.97 0.26 16.21
C ASN A 161 -5.52 0.71 14.84
N ASN A 162 -6.80 0.52 14.50
CA ASN A 162 -7.41 0.97 13.21
C ASN A 162 -6.59 0.62 11.95
N ILE A 163 -5.74 -0.41 12.02
CA ILE A 163 -4.99 -0.93 10.88
C ILE A 163 -5.87 -1.96 10.20
N GLU A 164 -6.22 -1.70 8.95
CA GLU A 164 -7.15 -2.50 8.16
C GLU A 164 -6.49 -3.72 7.50
N GLY A 165 -5.15 -3.74 7.48
CA GLY A 165 -4.39 -4.83 6.90
C GLY A 165 -2.91 -4.53 6.73
N ILE A 166 -2.22 -5.48 6.14
CA ILE A 166 -0.84 -5.30 5.70
C ILE A 166 -0.71 -5.48 4.18
N VAL A 167 0.26 -4.80 3.60
CA VAL A 167 0.67 -4.97 2.20
C VAL A 167 2.08 -5.56 2.19
N ILE A 168 2.23 -6.80 1.73
CA ILE A 168 3.55 -7.45 1.63
C ILE A 168 4.10 -7.21 0.23
N ASN A 169 5.22 -6.49 0.17
CA ASN A 169 5.96 -6.28 -1.06
C ASN A 169 6.97 -7.42 -1.30
N GLY A 170 6.73 -8.21 -2.34
CA GLY A 170 7.53 -9.36 -2.75
C GLY A 170 8.88 -9.01 -3.36
N ALA A 171 9.18 -7.74 -3.59
CA ALA A 171 10.47 -7.35 -4.15
C ALA A 171 11.64 -7.68 -3.19
N VAL A 172 12.58 -8.50 -3.66
CA VAL A 172 13.75 -8.95 -2.89
C VAL A 172 14.91 -7.99 -3.12
N TYR A 173 15.56 -7.55 -2.05
CA TYR A 173 16.72 -6.67 -2.15
C TYR A 173 18.01 -7.48 -2.04
N ASN A 174 18.78 -7.51 -3.12
CA ASN A 174 20.10 -8.10 -3.17
C ASN A 174 21.14 -7.03 -2.78
N LYS A 175 21.74 -7.19 -1.60
CA LYS A 175 22.76 -6.29 -1.05
C LYS A 175 24.06 -6.32 -1.86
N ASP A 176 24.45 -7.48 -2.38
CA ASP A 176 25.74 -7.66 -3.08
C ASP A 176 25.80 -6.83 -4.36
N ASN A 177 24.68 -6.75 -5.07
CA ASN A 177 24.59 -6.02 -6.33
C ASN A 177 23.83 -4.69 -6.23
N ASN A 178 23.36 -4.34 -5.02
CA ASN A 178 22.51 -3.18 -4.74
C ASN A 178 21.30 -3.11 -5.70
N GLU A 179 20.61 -4.24 -5.87
CA GLU A 179 19.52 -4.42 -6.83
C GLU A 179 18.26 -4.93 -6.14
N THR A 180 17.11 -4.45 -6.61
CA THR A 180 15.81 -4.99 -6.24
C THR A 180 15.32 -5.89 -7.36
N ILE A 181 15.03 -7.15 -7.01
CA ILE A 181 14.50 -8.18 -7.89
C ILE A 181 12.99 -8.28 -7.64
N SER A 182 12.22 -8.36 -8.71
CA SER A 182 10.77 -8.51 -8.70
C SER A 182 10.36 -9.36 -9.90
N GLY A 183 9.20 -10.01 -9.83
CA GLY A 183 8.74 -10.94 -10.86
C GLY A 183 8.73 -12.38 -10.36
N ARG A 184 8.72 -13.33 -11.29
CA ARG A 184 8.58 -14.76 -11.03
C ARG A 184 9.60 -15.29 -10.00
N GLU A 185 10.86 -14.85 -10.06
CA GLU A 185 11.92 -15.27 -9.13
C GLU A 185 11.58 -14.99 -7.66
N THR A 186 10.73 -13.99 -7.40
CA THR A 186 10.38 -13.60 -6.02
C THR A 186 9.30 -14.46 -5.39
N ARG A 187 8.63 -15.33 -6.16
CA ARG A 187 7.46 -16.10 -5.72
C ARG A 187 7.69 -16.94 -4.45
N PRO A 188 8.78 -17.72 -4.31
CA PRO A 188 9.00 -18.51 -3.09
C PRO A 188 9.11 -17.62 -1.85
N PHE A 189 9.78 -16.47 -1.96
CA PHE A 189 10.01 -15.54 -0.86
C PHE A 189 8.71 -14.87 -0.40
N ILE A 190 7.86 -14.45 -1.34
CA ILE A 190 6.57 -13.84 -0.99
C ILE A 190 5.60 -14.87 -0.40
N ASN A 191 5.55 -16.10 -0.92
CA ASN A 191 4.71 -17.17 -0.36
C ASN A 191 5.10 -17.49 1.10
N GLU A 192 6.40 -17.67 1.35
CA GLU A 192 6.91 -17.90 2.71
C GLU A 192 6.58 -16.72 3.62
N CYS A 193 6.80 -15.48 3.15
CA CYS A 193 6.56 -14.28 3.93
C CYS A 193 5.08 -14.11 4.29
N VAL A 194 4.17 -14.34 3.34
CA VAL A 194 2.70 -14.32 3.58
C VAL A 194 2.33 -15.33 4.64
N GLY A 195 2.82 -16.57 4.54
CA GLY A 195 2.54 -17.61 5.52
C GLY A 195 3.02 -17.26 6.94
N LYS A 196 4.22 -16.66 7.06
CA LYS A 196 4.74 -16.20 8.36
C LYS A 196 3.88 -15.09 8.96
N TRP A 197 3.56 -14.05 8.17
CA TRP A 197 2.70 -12.95 8.62
C TRP A 197 1.30 -13.43 8.98
N TYR A 198 0.70 -14.29 8.17
CA TYR A 198 -0.63 -14.86 8.45
C TYR A 198 -0.66 -15.60 9.79
N LYS A 199 0.37 -16.40 10.07
CA LYS A 199 0.52 -17.10 11.35
C LYS A 199 0.68 -16.14 12.53
N GLU A 200 1.54 -15.13 12.41
CA GLU A 200 1.80 -14.16 13.48
C GLU A 200 0.59 -13.28 13.79
N LEU A 201 -0.13 -12.87 12.74
CA LEU A 201 -1.38 -12.11 12.83
C LEU A 201 -2.59 -13.01 13.15
N LYS A 202 -2.37 -14.32 13.34
CA LYS A 202 -3.39 -15.33 13.68
C LYS A 202 -4.58 -15.33 12.71
N GLY A 203 -4.33 -15.01 11.45
CA GLY A 203 -5.34 -14.86 10.41
C GLY A 203 -6.40 -13.77 10.64
N LYS A 204 -6.19 -12.86 11.60
CA LYS A 204 -7.17 -11.81 11.93
C LYS A 204 -7.03 -10.55 11.09
N VAL A 205 -5.84 -10.28 10.60
CA VAL A 205 -5.51 -9.05 9.86
C VAL A 205 -5.37 -9.39 8.37
N PRO A 206 -6.16 -8.77 7.48
CA PRO A 206 -6.09 -9.02 6.05
C PRO A 206 -4.71 -8.75 5.45
N ILE A 207 -4.31 -9.57 4.49
CA ILE A 207 -3.02 -9.47 3.80
C ILE A 207 -3.26 -9.18 2.31
N ILE A 208 -2.66 -8.10 1.81
CA ILE A 208 -2.52 -7.82 0.38
C ILE A 208 -1.11 -8.25 -0.03
N ALA A 209 -0.99 -9.25 -0.90
CA ALA A 209 0.30 -9.74 -1.37
C ALA A 209 0.61 -9.18 -2.76
N SER A 210 1.84 -8.70 -2.98
CA SER A 210 2.29 -8.24 -4.29
C SER A 210 3.62 -8.85 -4.68
N GLY A 211 3.73 -9.36 -5.90
CA GLY A 211 4.96 -9.93 -6.46
C GLY A 211 4.87 -11.43 -6.78
N GLY A 212 5.57 -11.86 -7.83
CA GLY A 212 5.64 -13.28 -8.22
C GLY A 212 4.38 -13.86 -8.87
N VAL A 213 3.40 -13.02 -9.24
CA VAL A 213 2.11 -13.46 -9.80
C VAL A 213 2.05 -13.17 -11.30
N MET A 214 2.04 -14.23 -12.10
CA MET A 214 1.95 -14.17 -13.56
C MET A 214 0.67 -14.84 -14.09
N ARG A 215 0.08 -15.75 -13.31
CA ARG A 215 -1.04 -16.62 -13.68
C ARG A 215 -1.99 -16.83 -12.50
N GLY A 216 -3.21 -17.29 -12.79
CA GLY A 216 -4.25 -17.52 -11.77
C GLY A 216 -3.84 -18.50 -10.65
N HIS A 217 -3.04 -19.52 -10.95
CA HIS A 217 -2.53 -20.43 -9.92
C HIS A 217 -1.52 -19.75 -8.99
N ASP A 218 -0.74 -18.77 -9.46
CA ASP A 218 0.18 -18.02 -8.59
C ASP A 218 -0.61 -17.21 -7.55
N ALA A 219 -1.74 -16.64 -7.97
CA ALA A 219 -2.66 -15.96 -7.08
C ALA A 219 -3.33 -16.92 -6.09
N LEU A 220 -3.76 -18.10 -6.55
CA LEU A 220 -4.35 -19.13 -5.68
C LEU A 220 -3.36 -19.55 -4.59
N ASP A 221 -2.10 -19.81 -4.94
CA ASP A 221 -1.07 -20.16 -3.97
C ASP A 221 -0.94 -19.09 -2.87
N LEU A 222 -0.87 -17.80 -3.23
CA LEU A 222 -0.76 -16.73 -2.24
C LEU A 222 -2.00 -16.65 -1.34
N ILE A 223 -3.18 -16.89 -1.90
CA ILE A 223 -4.44 -16.96 -1.13
C ILE A 223 -4.40 -18.13 -0.14
N GLU A 224 -3.94 -19.31 -0.56
CA GLU A 224 -3.78 -20.48 0.29
C GLU A 224 -2.74 -20.27 1.41
N HIS A 225 -1.73 -19.42 1.17
CA HIS A 225 -0.77 -19.02 2.21
C HIS A 225 -1.31 -17.95 3.17
N GLY A 226 -2.47 -17.35 2.89
CA GLY A 226 -3.16 -16.40 3.78
C GLY A 226 -3.41 -15.01 3.20
N ALA A 227 -3.11 -14.77 1.93
CA ALA A 227 -3.45 -13.50 1.27
C ALA A 227 -4.97 -13.38 1.05
N SER A 228 -5.50 -12.18 1.26
CA SER A 228 -6.90 -11.83 0.96
C SER A 228 -7.04 -11.18 -0.41
N VAL A 229 -6.02 -10.43 -0.85
CA VAL A 229 -5.98 -9.71 -2.12
C VAL A 229 -4.58 -9.82 -2.75
N ILE A 230 -4.53 -9.85 -4.08
CA ILE A 230 -3.29 -9.95 -4.86
C ILE A 230 -3.10 -8.69 -5.71
N GLN A 231 -1.87 -8.17 -5.80
CA GLN A 231 -1.46 -7.02 -6.62
C GLN A 231 -0.35 -7.36 -7.60
#